data_AF-A0A8T7GLK5-F1
#
_entry.id   AF-A0A8T7GLK5-F1
#
_cell.length_a   1.000
_cell.length_b   1.000
_cell.length_c   1.000
_cell.angle_alpha   90.00
_cell.angle_beta   90.00
_cell.angle_gamma   90.00
#
_symmetry.space_group_name_H-M   'P 1'
#
loop_
_entity.id
_entity.type
_entity.pdbx_description
1 polymer ?
#
loop_
_entity_poly.entity_id
_entity_poly.type
_entity_poly.pdbx_seq_one_letter_code
_entity_poly.pdbx_strand_id
1 'polypeptide(L)'
;MLISELCKMIEDSIKLGRYPLETDTQKRLAALLQVTNKSGHEDMKSDGIQIEVRVQDLFMTSNYVPNIKHLPGMIEMDIVDSFKLICRKIDRIDTGINLKLK
;
A
#
# COMPACT_ATOMS: atom_id res chain seq x y z
N MET A 1 -16.64 -9.89 2.43
CA MET A 1 -15.89 -8.76 1.83
C MET A 1 -14.70 -9.38 1.16
N LEU A 2 -14.51 -9.12 -0.13
CA LEU A 2 -13.37 -9.65 -0.86
C LEU A 2 -12.13 -8.79 -0.56
N ILE A 3 -10.97 -9.42 -0.50
CA ILE A 3 -9.70 -8.72 -0.25
C ILE A 3 -9.42 -7.73 -1.38
N SER A 4 -9.67 -8.12 -2.63
CA SER A 4 -9.52 -7.25 -3.81
C SER A 4 -10.43 -6.01 -3.76
N GLU A 5 -11.67 -6.14 -3.28
CA GLU A 5 -12.59 -5.01 -3.10
C GLU A 5 -12.06 -4.00 -2.08
N LEU A 6 -11.55 -4.50 -0.94
CA LEU A 6 -10.92 -3.66 0.08
C LEU A 6 -9.70 -2.93 -0.48
N CYS A 7 -8.81 -3.66 -1.16
CA CYS A 7 -7.63 -3.10 -1.81
C CYS A 7 -8.00 -1.97 -2.77
N LYS A 8 -9.01 -2.22 -3.63
CA LYS A 8 -9.46 -1.24 -4.63
C LYS A 8 -10.08 -0.01 -3.98
N MET A 9 -10.91 -0.20 -2.97
CA MET A 9 -11.53 0.91 -2.22
C MET A 9 -10.47 1.83 -1.59
N ILE A 10 -9.42 1.27 -1.00
CA ILE A 10 -8.34 2.04 -0.37
C ILE A 10 -7.49 2.74 -1.45
N GLU A 11 -7.14 2.03 -2.52
CA GLU A 11 -6.42 2.60 -3.67
C GLU A 11 -7.15 3.83 -4.23
N ASP A 12 -8.45 3.69 -4.51
CA ASP A 12 -9.27 4.76 -5.05
C ASP A 12 -9.42 5.91 -4.05
N SER A 13 -9.55 5.62 -2.76
CA SER A 13 -9.61 6.64 -1.71
C SER A 13 -8.33 7.47 -1.63
N ILE A 14 -7.15 6.85 -1.76
CA ILE A 14 -5.86 7.56 -1.83
C ILE A 14 -5.80 8.42 -3.09
N LYS A 15 -6.15 7.85 -4.25
CA LYS A 15 -6.17 8.58 -5.54
C LYS A 15 -7.10 9.78 -5.54
N LEU A 16 -8.23 9.69 -4.86
CA LEU A 16 -9.23 10.75 -4.71
C LEU A 16 -8.88 11.78 -3.62
N GLY A 17 -7.74 11.62 -2.92
CA GLY A 17 -7.31 12.55 -1.88
C GLY A 17 -8.12 12.46 -0.58
N ARG A 18 -8.71 11.29 -0.28
CA ARG A 18 -9.43 11.05 0.99
C ARG A 18 -8.50 10.90 2.19
N TYR A 19 -7.21 10.69 1.95
CA TYR A 19 -6.16 10.66 2.97
C TYR A 19 -5.29 11.92 2.87
N PRO A 20 -4.79 12.44 4.00
CA PRO A 20 -3.86 13.57 3.99
C PRO A 20 -2.53 13.16 3.35
N LEU A 21 -2.25 13.76 2.19
CA LEU A 21 -0.99 13.64 1.47
C LEU A 21 -0.17 14.93 1.72
N GLU A 22 0.90 14.78 2.48
CA GLU A 22 1.65 15.89 3.08
C GLU A 22 2.69 16.48 2.12
N THR A 23 3.17 15.70 1.17
CA THR A 23 4.24 16.11 0.23
C THR A 23 3.74 16.14 -1.20
N ASP A 24 4.34 17.00 -2.03
CA ASP A 24 4.02 17.06 -3.45
C ASP A 24 4.34 15.75 -4.18
N THR A 25 5.36 15.03 -3.73
CA THR A 25 5.66 13.68 -4.20
C THR A 25 4.52 12.71 -3.90
N GLN A 26 3.97 12.70 -2.68
CA GLN A 26 2.81 11.85 -2.36
C GLN A 26 1.62 12.19 -3.27
N LYS A 27 1.30 13.47 -3.46
CA LYS A 27 0.20 13.90 -4.35
C LYS A 27 0.42 13.48 -5.80
N ARG A 28 1.63 13.70 -6.33
CA ARG A 28 2.02 13.33 -7.70
C ARG A 28 1.95 11.82 -7.93
N LEU A 29 2.42 11.04 -6.96
CA LEU A 29 2.52 9.58 -7.07
C LEU A 29 1.24 8.84 -6.72
N ALA A 30 0.27 9.48 -6.06
CA ALA A 30 -1.01 8.86 -5.70
C ALA A 30 -1.72 8.25 -6.92
N ALA A 31 -1.69 8.94 -8.06
CA ALA A 31 -2.29 8.45 -9.31
C ALA A 31 -1.66 7.14 -9.82
N LEU A 32 -0.40 6.86 -9.44
CA LEU A 32 0.37 5.67 -9.83
C LEU A 32 0.28 4.53 -8.82
N LEU A 33 -0.39 4.74 -7.68
CA LEU A 33 -0.56 3.71 -6.66
C LEU A 33 -1.33 2.51 -7.22
N GLN A 34 -0.85 1.32 -6.90
CA GLN A 34 -1.52 0.05 -7.11
C GLN A 34 -1.56 -0.71 -5.79
N VAL A 35 -2.75 -1.21 -5.41
CA VAL A 35 -2.93 -2.07 -4.24
C VAL A 35 -3.52 -3.40 -4.71
N THR A 36 -2.77 -4.49 -4.55
CA THR A 36 -3.12 -5.78 -5.15
C THR A 36 -3.18 -6.88 -4.11
N ASN A 37 -4.25 -7.67 -4.14
CA ASN A 37 -4.31 -8.96 -3.45
C ASN A 37 -3.35 -9.95 -4.15
N LYS A 38 -2.36 -10.44 -3.42
CA LYS A 38 -1.43 -11.48 -3.88
C LYS A 38 -1.71 -12.84 -3.24
N SER A 39 -2.70 -12.91 -2.37
CA SER A 39 -3.16 -14.15 -1.77
C SER A 39 -3.70 -15.11 -2.85
N GLY A 40 -3.64 -16.42 -2.59
CA GLY A 40 -4.27 -17.42 -3.46
C GLY A 40 -5.80 -17.49 -3.36
N HIS A 41 -6.43 -16.54 -2.67
CA HIS A 41 -7.85 -16.53 -2.32
C HIS A 41 -8.35 -15.08 -2.12
N GLU A 42 -9.67 -14.90 -2.05
CA GLU A 42 -10.30 -13.59 -1.89
C GLU A 42 -11.00 -13.38 -0.54
N ASP A 43 -11.17 -14.43 0.27
CA ASP A 43 -11.87 -14.33 1.55
C ASP A 43 -10.95 -13.80 2.66
N MET A 44 -11.34 -12.69 3.27
CA MET A 44 -10.68 -12.07 4.43
C MET A 44 -10.58 -12.97 5.67
N LYS A 45 -11.31 -14.09 5.72
CA LYS A 45 -11.24 -15.08 6.79
C LYS A 45 -10.20 -16.17 6.56
N SER A 46 -9.58 -16.21 5.40
CA SER A 46 -8.58 -17.23 5.05
C SER A 46 -7.21 -16.87 5.63
N ASP A 47 -6.40 -17.89 5.89
CA ASP A 47 -5.00 -17.72 6.26
C ASP A 47 -4.13 -17.36 5.05
N GLY A 48 -3.03 -16.66 5.29
CA GLY A 48 -2.06 -16.33 4.24
C GLY A 48 -2.51 -15.16 3.36
N ILE A 49 -3.17 -14.17 3.96
CA ILE A 49 -3.52 -12.93 3.28
C ILE A 49 -2.24 -12.17 2.97
N GLN A 50 -2.01 -11.86 1.71
CA GLN A 50 -0.87 -11.11 1.22
C GLN A 50 -1.35 -9.94 0.36
N ILE A 51 -0.92 -8.74 0.72
CA ILE A 51 -1.24 -7.51 0.00
C ILE A 51 0.05 -6.85 -0.45
N GLU A 52 0.07 -6.43 -1.72
CA GLU A 52 1.16 -5.65 -2.30
C GLU A 52 0.71 -4.20 -2.49
N VAL A 53 1.53 -3.27 -2.01
CA VAL A 53 1.40 -1.83 -2.25
C VAL A 53 2.55 -1.41 -3.16
N ARG A 54 2.23 -0.91 -4.35
CA ARG A 54 3.21 -0.60 -5.40
C ARG A 54 3.04 0.82 -5.93
N VAL A 55 4.16 1.48 -6.17
CA VAL A 55 4.24 2.74 -6.92
C VAL A 55 5.44 2.62 -7.85
N GLN A 56 5.19 2.65 -9.17
CA GLN A 56 6.20 2.39 -10.20
C GLN A 56 6.92 1.05 -9.94
N ASP A 57 8.24 1.05 -9.85
CA ASP A 57 9.08 -0.15 -9.65
C ASP A 57 9.30 -0.51 -8.17
N LEU A 58 8.83 0.32 -7.24
CA LEU A 58 8.96 0.08 -5.80
C LEU A 58 7.66 -0.49 -5.23
N PHE A 59 7.80 -1.54 -4.44
CA PHE A 59 6.68 -2.18 -3.78
C PHE A 59 7.02 -2.65 -2.38
N MET A 60 5.98 -2.84 -1.58
CA MET A 60 6.02 -3.49 -0.28
C MET A 60 4.96 -4.59 -0.26
N THR A 61 5.28 -5.71 0.38
CA THR A 61 4.32 -6.79 0.62
C THR A 61 4.12 -6.96 2.11
N SER A 62 2.86 -6.98 2.53
CA SER A 62 2.44 -7.22 3.90
C SER A 62 1.65 -8.52 3.97
N ASN A 63 1.88 -9.29 5.03
CA ASN A 63 1.18 -10.54 5.28
C ASN A 63 0.33 -10.38 6.54
N TYR A 64 -0.89 -10.90 6.51
CA TYR A 64 -1.84 -10.80 7.63
C TYR A 64 -2.40 -12.17 7.99
N VAL A 65 -2.82 -12.27 9.25
CA VAL A 65 -3.56 -13.42 9.76
C VAL A 65 -5.03 -13.02 10.01
N PRO A 66 -6.00 -13.88 9.70
CA PRO A 66 -7.43 -13.55 9.71
C PRO A 66 -7.96 -13.20 11.11
N ASN A 67 -7.24 -13.59 12.16
CA ASN A 67 -7.67 -13.47 13.56
C ASN A 67 -7.37 -12.09 14.16
N ILE A 68 -6.80 -11.16 13.37
CA ILE A 68 -6.53 -9.78 13.82
C ILE A 68 -7.87 -9.06 14.02
N LYS A 69 -8.06 -8.50 15.22
CA LYS A 69 -9.22 -7.67 15.52
C LYS A 69 -9.22 -6.44 14.60
N HIS A 70 -10.35 -6.19 13.93
CA HIS A 70 -10.49 -5.10 12.95
C HIS A 70 -9.51 -5.18 11.77
N LEU A 71 -9.21 -6.40 11.30
CA LEU A 71 -8.28 -6.65 10.19
C LEU A 71 -8.45 -5.71 8.98
N PRO A 72 -9.66 -5.40 8.47
CA PRO A 72 -9.82 -4.46 7.36
C PRO A 72 -9.23 -3.07 7.64
N GLY A 73 -9.42 -2.54 8.85
CA GLY A 73 -8.88 -1.23 9.25
C GLY A 73 -7.36 -1.28 9.46
N MET A 74 -6.82 -2.42 9.91
CA MET A 74 -5.37 -2.61 10.01
C MET A 74 -4.71 -2.64 8.63
N ILE A 75 -5.32 -3.35 7.68
CA ILE A 75 -4.90 -3.39 6.28
C ILE A 75 -4.93 -1.98 5.69
N GLU A 76 -6.00 -1.22 5.93
CA GLU A 76 -6.13 0.17 5.47
C GLU A 76 -5.00 1.06 5.96
N MET A 77 -4.73 1.05 7.28
CA MET A 77 -3.64 1.85 7.85
C MET A 77 -2.28 1.47 7.27
N ASP A 78 -1.99 0.17 7.18
CA ASP A 78 -0.71 -0.32 6.67
C ASP A 78 -0.51 0.00 5.18
N ILE A 79 -1.58 -0.03 4.36
CA ILE A 79 -1.51 0.40 2.95
C ILE A 79 -1.14 1.89 2.86
N VAL A 80 -1.78 2.74 3.65
CA VAL A 80 -1.49 4.19 3.67
C VAL A 80 -0.05 4.46 4.12
N ASP A 81 0.41 3.79 5.16
CA ASP A 81 1.78 3.93 5.67
C ASP A 81 2.83 3.41 4.69
N SER A 82 2.57 2.25 4.07
CA SER A 82 3.41 1.68 3.02
C SER A 82 3.53 2.61 1.82
N PHE A 83 2.42 3.21 1.36
CA PHE A 83 2.43 4.21 0.29
C PHE A 83 3.32 5.41 0.66
N LYS A 84 3.11 6.00 1.86
CA LYS A 84 3.93 7.14 2.33
C LYS A 84 5.41 6.77 2.46
N LEU A 85 5.73 5.55 2.88
CA LEU A 85 7.09 5.06 2.98
C LEU A 85 7.74 4.90 1.59
N ILE A 86 7.01 4.36 0.61
CA ILE A 86 7.48 4.25 -0.77
C ILE A 86 7.75 5.62 -1.36
N CYS A 87 6.82 6.58 -1.21
CA CYS A 87 7.04 7.96 -1.69
C CYS A 87 8.32 8.59 -1.09
N ARG A 88 8.55 8.43 0.22
CA ARG A 88 9.79 8.90 0.87
C ARG A 88 11.05 8.23 0.33
N LYS A 89 10.97 6.96 -0.07
CA LYS A 89 12.10 6.26 -0.71
C LYS A 89 12.36 6.80 -2.11
N ILE A 90 11.31 7.04 -2.90
CA ILE A 90 11.43 7.65 -4.24
C ILE A 90 12.08 9.03 -4.13
N ASP A 91 11.63 9.89 -3.21
CA ASP A 91 12.24 11.20 -2.99
C ASP A 91 13.74 11.14 -2.70
N ARG A 92 14.18 10.15 -1.93
CA ARG A 92 15.61 9.94 -1.63
C ARG A 92 16.39 9.47 -2.85
N ILE A 93 15.81 8.60 -3.67
CA ILE A 93 16.43 8.13 -4.91
C ILE A 93 16.56 9.28 -5.91
N ASP A 94 15.49 10.05 -6.11
CA ASP A 94 15.44 11.21 -7.01
C ASP A 94 16.44 12.31 -6.60
N THR A 95 16.67 12.50 -5.31
CA THR A 95 17.66 13.45 -4.77
C THR A 95 19.10 12.94 -4.81
N GLY A 96 19.36 11.78 -5.43
CA GLY A 96 20.70 11.23 -5.61
C GLY A 96 21.29 10.60 -4.35
N ILE A 97 20.49 10.38 -3.31
CA ILE A 97 20.90 9.57 -2.15
C ILE A 97 20.90 8.11 -2.62
N ASN A 98 22.04 7.68 -3.14
CA ASN A 98 22.30 6.28 -3.46
C ASN A 98 22.23 5.46 -2.18
N LEU A 99 21.10 4.79 -1.96
CA LEU A 99 21.01 3.70 -1.00
C LEU A 99 21.90 2.59 -1.56
N LYS A 100 23.17 2.57 -1.14
CA LYS A 100 24.06 1.44 -1.38
C LYS A 100 23.38 0.21 -0.77
N LEU A 101 22.71 -0.58 -1.61
CA LEU A 101 22.33 -1.94 -1.30
C LEU A 101 23.66 -2.69 -1.12
N LYS A 102 23.97 -3.01 0.15
CA LYS A 102 25.06 -3.94 0.48
C LYS A 102 24.63 -5.35 0.12
#